data_AF-A0A1H8ZSW6-F1
#
_entry.id   AF-A0A1H8ZSW6-F1
#
_cell.length_a   1.000
_cell.length_b   1.000
_cell.length_c   1.000
_cell.angle_alpha   90.00
_cell.angle_beta   90.00
_cell.angle_gamma   90.00
#
_symmetry.space_group_name_H-M   'P 1'
#
loop_
_entity.id
_entity.type
_entity.pdbx_description
1 polymer ?
#
loop_
_entity_poly.entity_id
_entity_poly.type
_entity_poly.pdbx_seq_one_letter_code
_entity_poly.pdbx_strand_id
1 'polypeptide(L)'
;MNTMSSQGSPIPADVWDQQEMRDALARREISSVYRLLRRHGVSQRQIAALTGQSQSEVSEILKGRQVMAYDVLTRIAMGLGVPRGYMGLAYDETTAVRVAATADSPHPEEDESVKRRKFLAHAAAVTVGAAVFGADSGSWVSHPTQTPAPGRIGMTDVRQVEAATRALRALDYQYGGGSCRDAVVAQLSWGQQMLGASSTDIVRQRLYVALADLHNLAGWTSFDTGLMDSARNHFGQALDLAKQGENEALMANILYRMGRVYLHQNAPDDALKVFQLGQLAAQNSGSELAVGILCANEAWAYAKMGSDEQALKLLGRARDEFSRANVAEAPAWAKFFNEIDLSSMIGTVHTELAQTVDAKYTRTAIPALSKAINNFGDEYARSRSFNLTSMAINHLLEGDIDHGAKIGRQAVDLSESLKSVRTKQRMEPLRQEAEKRRNNPEARELADRVARFTGADTAA
;
A
#
# COMPACT_ATOMS: atom_id res chain seq x y z
N MET A 1 -52.24 -21.53 -1.62
CA MET A 1 -52.32 -20.12 -2.08
C MET A 1 -51.20 -19.35 -1.39
N ASN A 2 -50.13 -18.87 -1.98
CA ASN A 2 -49.60 -18.92 -3.34
C ASN A 2 -48.08 -19.12 -3.21
N THR A 3 -47.55 -20.01 -4.02
CA THR A 3 -46.11 -20.19 -4.30
C THR A 3 -45.51 -18.89 -4.82
N MET A 4 -44.58 -18.26 -4.08
CA MET A 4 -43.68 -17.26 -4.69
C MET A 4 -42.64 -18.00 -5.53
N SER A 5 -43.02 -18.21 -6.78
CA SER A 5 -42.16 -18.52 -7.91
C SER A 5 -40.90 -17.65 -7.91
N SER A 6 -39.75 -18.29 -8.08
CA SER A 6 -38.50 -17.66 -8.47
C SER A 6 -38.69 -16.95 -9.83
N GLN A 7 -39.03 -15.66 -9.82
CA GLN A 7 -38.90 -14.84 -11.01
C GLN A 7 -37.43 -14.47 -11.15
N GLY A 8 -36.79 -14.95 -12.22
CA GLY A 8 -35.47 -14.49 -12.62
C GLY A 8 -35.47 -12.97 -12.81
N SER A 9 -34.30 -12.34 -12.65
CA SER A 9 -34.14 -10.90 -12.85
C SER A 9 -34.76 -10.49 -14.19
N PRO A 10 -35.61 -9.44 -14.24
CA PRO A 10 -36.21 -8.96 -15.49
C PRO A 10 -35.18 -8.30 -16.43
N ILE A 11 -33.91 -8.24 -16.01
CA ILE A 11 -32.79 -7.70 -16.77
C ILE A 11 -31.94 -8.88 -17.26
N PRO A 12 -31.91 -9.13 -18.58
CA PRO A 12 -31.06 -10.16 -19.17
C PRO A 12 -29.57 -9.94 -18.83
N ALA A 13 -28.84 -11.02 -18.57
CA ALA A 13 -27.45 -10.93 -18.09
C ALA A 13 -26.49 -10.28 -19.11
N ASP A 14 -26.76 -10.47 -20.39
CA ASP A 14 -26.01 -9.91 -21.53
C ASP A 14 -26.12 -8.37 -21.62
N VAL A 15 -27.15 -7.77 -21.02
CA VAL A 15 -27.28 -6.30 -20.95
C VAL A 15 -26.10 -5.68 -20.17
N TRP A 16 -25.59 -6.38 -19.15
CA TRP A 16 -24.46 -5.91 -18.34
C TRP A 16 -23.11 -6.02 -19.05
N ASP A 17 -23.01 -6.84 -20.10
CA ASP A 17 -21.78 -7.06 -20.85
C ASP A 17 -21.60 -6.08 -22.01
N GLN A 18 -22.64 -5.31 -22.36
CA GLN A 18 -22.57 -4.29 -23.40
C GLN A 18 -21.64 -3.14 -22.99
N GLN A 19 -20.75 -2.72 -23.89
CA GLN A 19 -19.77 -1.67 -23.62
C GLN A 19 -20.40 -0.37 -23.13
N GLU A 20 -21.51 0.07 -23.74
CA GLU A 20 -22.24 1.28 -23.32
C GLU A 20 -22.79 1.17 -21.87
N MET A 21 -23.24 -0.02 -21.47
CA MET A 21 -23.71 -0.26 -20.10
C MET A 21 -22.55 -0.25 -19.10
N ARG A 22 -21.42 -0.90 -19.44
CA ARG A 22 -20.21 -0.91 -18.60
C ARG A 22 -19.64 0.49 -18.41
N ASP A 23 -19.59 1.28 -19.49
CA ASP A 23 -19.17 2.67 -19.48
C ASP A 23 -20.07 3.54 -18.59
N ALA A 24 -21.40 3.41 -18.72
CA ALA A 24 -22.37 4.14 -17.90
C ALA A 24 -22.29 3.77 -16.42
N LEU A 25 -22.10 2.48 -16.12
CA LEU A 25 -21.92 1.98 -14.75
C LEU A 25 -20.60 2.47 -14.14
N ALA A 26 -19.49 2.43 -14.90
CA ALA A 26 -18.17 2.89 -14.47
C ALA A 26 -18.17 4.40 -14.15
N ARG A 27 -18.90 5.21 -14.95
CA ARG A 27 -19.06 6.66 -14.72
C ARG A 27 -20.19 7.02 -13.75
N ARG A 28 -20.89 6.02 -13.18
CA ARG A 28 -22.05 6.19 -12.28
C ARG A 28 -23.20 7.03 -12.88
N GLU A 29 -23.35 7.00 -14.19
CA GLU A 29 -24.38 7.76 -14.92
C GLU A 29 -25.73 7.04 -14.89
N ILE A 30 -26.46 7.14 -13.78
CA ILE A 30 -27.75 6.44 -13.61
C ILE A 30 -28.77 6.77 -14.69
N SER A 31 -28.78 8.01 -15.19
CA SER A 31 -29.67 8.38 -16.30
C SER A 31 -29.39 7.57 -17.56
N SER A 32 -28.12 7.31 -17.87
CA SER A 32 -27.67 6.51 -19.01
C SER A 32 -28.00 5.03 -18.80
N VAL A 33 -27.77 4.50 -17.58
CA VAL A 33 -28.18 3.14 -17.18
C VAL A 33 -29.68 2.94 -17.37
N TYR A 34 -30.52 3.88 -16.90
CA TYR A 34 -31.98 3.77 -17.05
C TYR A 34 -32.44 3.88 -18.51
N ARG A 35 -31.78 4.71 -19.33
CA ARG A 35 -32.09 4.77 -20.78
C ARG A 35 -31.75 3.45 -21.47
N LEU A 36 -30.62 2.84 -21.14
CA LEU A 36 -30.20 1.56 -21.70
C LEU A 36 -31.15 0.42 -21.27
N LEU A 37 -31.52 0.35 -19.99
CA LEU A 37 -32.52 -0.61 -19.50
C LEU A 37 -33.88 -0.44 -20.19
N ARG A 38 -34.29 0.80 -20.47
CA ARG A 38 -35.53 1.08 -21.22
C ARG A 38 -35.46 0.62 -22.68
N ARG A 39 -34.31 0.69 -23.34
CA ARG A 39 -34.11 0.15 -24.69
C ARG A 39 -34.24 -1.38 -24.70
N HIS A 40 -33.87 -2.03 -23.59
CA HIS A 40 -34.04 -3.47 -23.36
C HIS A 40 -35.39 -3.86 -22.77
N GLY A 41 -36.40 -2.99 -22.88
CA GLY A 41 -37.79 -3.30 -22.51
C GLY A 41 -38.14 -3.15 -21.03
N VAL A 42 -37.22 -2.69 -20.18
CA VAL A 42 -37.51 -2.46 -18.74
C VAL A 42 -38.21 -1.11 -18.56
N SER A 43 -39.48 -1.13 -18.16
CA SER A 43 -40.28 0.09 -17.96
C SER A 43 -39.81 0.92 -16.75
N GLN A 44 -40.13 2.23 -16.71
CA GLN A 44 -39.83 3.08 -15.55
C GLN A 44 -40.46 2.54 -14.25
N ARG A 45 -41.65 1.95 -14.35
CA ARG A 45 -42.34 1.35 -13.20
C ARG A 45 -41.59 0.12 -12.67
N GLN A 46 -40.99 -0.67 -13.55
CA GLN A 46 -40.14 -1.80 -13.17
C GLN A 46 -38.82 -1.33 -12.56
N ILE A 47 -38.17 -0.31 -13.15
CA ILE A 47 -36.96 0.29 -12.57
C ILE A 47 -37.26 0.80 -11.16
N ALA A 48 -38.33 1.58 -10.98
CA ALA A 48 -38.77 2.09 -9.69
C ALA A 48 -39.00 0.97 -8.65
N ALA A 49 -39.69 -0.10 -9.04
CA ALA A 49 -39.94 -1.25 -8.18
C ALA A 49 -38.66 -1.99 -7.78
N LEU A 50 -37.72 -2.17 -8.72
CA LEU A 50 -36.44 -2.84 -8.48
C LEU A 50 -35.53 -2.02 -7.58
N THR A 51 -35.47 -0.69 -7.77
CA THR A 51 -34.57 0.21 -7.04
C THR A 51 -35.15 0.78 -5.75
N GLY A 52 -36.42 0.49 -5.45
CA GLY A 52 -37.12 1.06 -4.29
C GLY A 52 -37.29 2.59 -4.38
N GLN A 53 -37.36 3.13 -5.61
CA GLN A 53 -37.62 4.54 -5.89
C GLN A 53 -39.06 4.76 -6.33
N SER A 54 -39.56 5.99 -6.22
CA SER A 54 -40.82 6.38 -6.82
C SER A 54 -40.70 6.52 -8.34
N GLN A 55 -41.80 6.34 -9.07
CA GLN A 55 -41.82 6.56 -10.52
C GLN A 55 -41.44 8.01 -10.90
N SER A 56 -41.80 8.99 -10.06
CA SER A 56 -41.42 10.40 -10.24
C SER A 56 -39.91 10.58 -10.21
N GLU A 57 -39.24 9.97 -9.23
CA GLU A 57 -37.79 10.04 -9.09
C GLU A 57 -37.06 9.42 -10.29
N VAL A 58 -37.53 8.27 -10.79
CA VAL A 58 -36.97 7.63 -12.00
C VAL A 58 -37.15 8.52 -13.23
N SER A 59 -38.29 9.20 -13.36
CA SER A 59 -38.56 10.15 -14.45
C SER A 59 -37.63 11.37 -14.38
N GLU A 60 -37.42 11.95 -13.20
CA GLU A 60 -36.49 13.07 -13.02
C GLU A 60 -35.04 12.68 -13.34
N ILE A 61 -34.62 11.48 -12.94
CA ILE A 61 -33.27 10.98 -13.25
C ILE A 61 -33.09 10.80 -14.76
N LEU A 62 -34.09 10.26 -15.46
CA LEU A 62 -34.08 10.16 -16.92
C LEU A 62 -34.03 11.54 -17.61
N LYS A 63 -34.61 12.57 -17.00
CA LYS A 63 -34.58 13.96 -17.47
C LYS A 63 -33.31 14.73 -17.10
N GLY A 64 -32.37 14.10 -16.37
CA GLY A 64 -31.06 14.66 -16.09
C GLY A 64 -30.76 14.94 -14.61
N ARG A 65 -31.67 14.63 -13.68
CA ARG A 65 -31.36 14.70 -12.24
C ARG A 65 -30.27 13.68 -11.92
N GLN A 66 -29.12 14.15 -11.45
CA GLN A 66 -28.02 13.27 -11.06
C GLN A 66 -28.32 12.60 -9.72
N VAL A 67 -27.95 11.31 -9.61
CA VAL A 67 -28.01 10.56 -8.36
C VAL A 67 -26.65 10.64 -7.70
N MET A 68 -26.53 11.56 -6.73
CA MET A 68 -25.26 11.80 -6.05
C MET A 68 -25.10 10.94 -4.79
N ALA A 69 -26.21 10.56 -4.16
CA ALA A 69 -26.21 9.88 -2.87
C ALA A 69 -25.80 8.40 -3.03
N TYR A 70 -24.73 8.00 -2.33
CA TYR A 70 -24.10 6.69 -2.46
C TYR A 70 -25.00 5.53 -2.00
N ASP A 71 -25.79 5.74 -0.95
CA ASP A 71 -26.83 4.83 -0.48
C ASP A 71 -27.89 4.57 -1.56
N VAL A 72 -28.27 5.62 -2.29
CA VAL A 72 -29.20 5.53 -3.42
C VAL A 72 -28.56 4.79 -4.59
N LEU A 73 -27.30 5.06 -4.93
CA LEU A 73 -26.55 4.33 -5.97
C LEU A 73 -26.42 2.84 -5.63
N THR A 74 -26.11 2.52 -4.37
CA THR A 74 -25.96 1.15 -3.88
C THR A 74 -27.30 0.41 -3.92
N ARG A 75 -28.37 1.06 -3.46
CA ARG A 75 -29.73 0.51 -3.52
C ARG A 75 -30.18 0.27 -4.95
N ILE A 76 -29.86 1.19 -5.87
CA ILE A 76 -30.13 1.03 -7.31
C ILE A 76 -29.38 -0.18 -7.86
N ALA A 77 -28.08 -0.29 -7.57
CA ALA A 77 -27.25 -1.38 -8.09
C ALA A 77 -27.68 -2.76 -7.57
N MET A 78 -27.97 -2.85 -6.26
CA MET A 78 -28.50 -4.08 -5.65
C MET A 78 -29.88 -4.42 -6.22
N GLY A 79 -30.75 -3.43 -6.33
CA GLY A 79 -32.10 -3.59 -6.84
C GLY A 79 -32.15 -4.06 -8.29
N LEU A 80 -31.25 -3.56 -9.13
CA LEU A 80 -31.10 -3.98 -10.52
C LEU A 80 -30.29 -5.28 -10.68
N GLY A 81 -29.62 -5.76 -9.63
CA GLY A 81 -28.76 -6.93 -9.73
C GLY A 81 -27.50 -6.70 -10.59
N VAL A 82 -26.94 -5.49 -10.55
CA VAL A 82 -25.71 -5.15 -11.28
C VAL A 82 -24.57 -6.07 -10.80
N PRO A 83 -23.84 -6.76 -11.70
CA PRO A 83 -22.74 -7.61 -11.29
C PRO A 83 -21.67 -6.85 -10.52
N ARG A 84 -21.24 -7.42 -9.39
CA ARG A 84 -20.27 -6.82 -8.45
C ARG A 84 -18.96 -6.54 -9.19
N GLY A 85 -18.57 -5.26 -9.26
CA GLY A 85 -17.37 -4.80 -9.96
C GLY A 85 -17.65 -3.83 -11.11
N TYR A 86 -18.84 -3.86 -11.74
CA TYR A 86 -19.10 -3.01 -12.92
C TYR A 86 -19.46 -1.56 -12.62
N MET A 87 -19.88 -1.27 -11.39
CA MET A 87 -20.28 0.09 -10.99
C MET A 87 -19.27 0.77 -10.06
N GLY A 88 -18.10 0.15 -9.85
CA GLY A 88 -17.13 0.62 -8.84
C GLY A 88 -17.76 0.67 -7.44
N LEU A 89 -18.64 -0.29 -7.13
CA LEU A 89 -19.31 -0.47 -5.83
C LEU A 89 -18.68 -1.61 -4.99
N ALA A 90 -17.58 -2.20 -5.47
CA ALA A 90 -16.62 -2.81 -4.58
C ALA A 90 -15.75 -1.66 -4.05
N TYR A 91 -15.93 -1.36 -2.77
CA TYR A 91 -15.34 -0.25 -1.99
C TYR A 91 -15.85 1.16 -2.30
N ASP A 92 -16.29 1.88 -1.25
CA ASP A 92 -15.65 3.15 -0.85
C ASP A 92 -16.26 3.83 0.40
N GLU A 93 -15.68 3.61 1.59
CA GLU A 93 -15.87 4.49 2.77
C GLU A 93 -15.12 5.82 2.63
N THR A 94 -14.33 6.03 1.56
CA THR A 94 -13.70 7.32 1.25
C THR A 94 -14.63 8.32 0.57
N THR A 95 -15.96 8.10 0.59
CA THR A 95 -16.90 9.21 0.36
C THR A 95 -16.84 10.25 1.51
N ALA A 96 -16.28 9.89 2.68
CA ALA A 96 -15.88 10.89 3.69
C ALA A 96 -14.65 11.74 3.26
N VAL A 97 -13.89 11.32 2.24
CA VAL A 97 -12.65 12.01 1.81
C VAL A 97 -12.88 12.93 0.60
N ARG A 98 -14.06 12.91 -0.06
CA ARG A 98 -14.27 13.70 -1.30
C ARG A 98 -15.45 14.67 -1.36
N VAL A 99 -16.27 14.83 -0.31
CA VAL A 99 -17.15 16.03 -0.23
C VAL A 99 -16.33 17.31 0.00
N ALA A 100 -15.06 17.21 0.43
CA ALA A 100 -14.20 18.37 0.64
C ALA A 100 -13.45 18.88 -0.61
N ALA A 101 -13.50 18.16 -1.76
CA ALA A 101 -12.70 18.55 -2.92
C ALA A 101 -13.46 19.34 -4.00
N THR A 102 -14.80 19.43 -3.99
CA THR A 102 -15.53 20.31 -4.93
C THR A 102 -16.91 20.71 -4.43
N ALA A 103 -16.95 21.72 -3.54
CA ALA A 103 -18.00 22.74 -3.58
C ALA A 103 -17.33 24.06 -3.20
N ASP A 104 -17.05 24.87 -4.22
CA ASP A 104 -16.48 26.23 -4.18
C ASP A 104 -16.42 26.88 -2.80
N SER A 105 -15.28 26.72 -2.13
CA SER A 105 -14.74 27.60 -1.08
C SER A 105 -13.31 27.17 -0.77
N PRO A 106 -12.31 28.06 -0.76
CA PRO A 106 -10.90 27.70 -0.59
C PRO A 106 -10.59 27.38 0.87
N HIS A 107 -10.52 26.09 1.23
CA HIS A 107 -9.82 25.64 2.42
C HIS A 107 -8.47 25.05 2.00
N PRO A 108 -7.35 25.45 2.64
CA PRO A 108 -6.02 25.05 2.20
C PRO A 108 -5.82 23.55 2.43
N GLU A 109 -5.47 22.81 1.38
CA GLU A 109 -4.89 21.48 1.52
C GLU A 109 -3.69 21.60 2.47
N GLU A 110 -3.74 20.91 3.62
CA GLU A 110 -2.59 20.89 4.52
C GLU A 110 -1.39 20.32 3.76
N ASP A 111 -0.29 21.09 3.72
CA ASP A 111 0.96 20.68 3.09
C ASP A 111 1.39 19.29 3.60
N GLU A 112 1.76 18.39 2.67
CA GLU A 112 2.27 17.05 2.98
C GLU A 112 3.43 17.09 4.01
N SER A 113 4.23 18.16 4.02
CA SER A 113 5.27 18.36 5.04
C SER A 113 4.70 18.46 6.47
N VAL A 114 3.55 19.10 6.64
CA VAL A 114 2.83 19.23 7.91
C VAL A 114 2.29 17.88 8.35
N LYS A 115 1.70 17.12 7.43
CA LYS A 115 1.18 15.77 7.72
C LYS A 115 2.29 14.81 8.15
N ARG A 116 3.46 14.84 7.50
CA ARG A 116 4.65 14.05 7.92
C ARG A 116 5.12 14.45 9.31
N ARG A 117 5.17 15.75 9.61
CA ARG A 117 5.56 16.26 10.94
C ARG A 117 4.61 15.80 12.05
N LYS A 118 3.29 15.86 11.81
CA LYS A 118 2.28 15.37 12.77
C LYS A 118 2.48 13.89 13.06
N PHE A 119 2.69 13.07 12.03
CA PHE A 119 2.99 11.65 12.21
C PHE A 119 4.28 11.43 13.01
N LEU A 120 5.38 12.13 12.68
CA LEU A 120 6.65 12.00 13.39
C LEU A 120 6.52 12.33 14.88
N ALA A 121 5.79 13.40 15.21
CA ALA A 121 5.51 13.77 16.59
C ALA A 121 4.72 12.67 17.31
N HIS A 122 3.70 12.11 16.66
CA HIS A 122 2.92 11.00 17.19
C HIS A 122 3.78 9.74 17.41
N ALA A 123 4.55 9.32 16.40
CA ALA A 123 5.44 8.18 16.51
C ALA A 123 6.47 8.34 17.65
N ALA A 124 7.05 9.54 17.78
CA ALA A 124 7.98 9.83 18.88
C ALA A 124 7.29 9.72 20.25
N ALA A 125 6.06 10.25 20.40
CA ALA A 125 5.31 10.15 21.64
C ALA A 125 5.05 8.69 22.04
N VAL A 126 4.61 7.85 21.08
CA VAL A 126 4.33 6.43 21.32
C VAL A 126 5.60 5.64 21.67
N THR A 127 6.69 5.84 20.92
CA THR A 127 7.97 5.13 21.15
C THR A 127 8.62 5.51 22.47
N VAL A 128 8.64 6.80 22.84
CA VAL A 128 9.32 7.30 24.06
C VAL A 128 8.45 7.14 25.31
N GLY A 129 7.19 6.68 25.17
CA GLY A 129 6.31 6.42 26.31
C GLY A 129 5.76 7.69 26.96
N ALA A 130 5.73 8.81 26.22
CA ALA A 130 4.93 9.95 26.62
C ALA A 130 3.46 9.52 26.55
N ALA A 131 2.71 9.73 27.63
CA ALA A 131 1.31 9.37 27.65
C ALA A 131 0.59 10.16 26.55
N VAL A 132 0.12 9.45 25.52
CA VAL A 132 -0.83 9.99 24.54
C VAL A 132 -2.19 10.04 25.26
N PHE A 133 -2.32 10.96 26.22
CA PHE A 133 -3.61 11.34 26.75
C PHE A 133 -4.24 12.30 25.74
N GLY A 134 -5.05 11.72 24.88
CA GLY A 134 -5.79 12.42 23.84
C GLY A 134 -6.89 11.51 23.33
N ALA A 135 -7.90 11.29 24.17
CA ALA A 135 -9.18 10.77 23.71
C ALA A 135 -9.87 11.89 22.92
N ASP A 136 -9.66 11.88 21.61
CA ASP A 136 -10.62 12.42 20.64
C ASP A 136 -10.40 11.70 19.30
N SER A 137 -10.68 10.40 19.29
CA SER A 137 -10.97 9.66 18.06
C SER A 137 -12.49 9.72 17.81
N GLY A 138 -12.96 10.91 17.45
CA GLY A 138 -14.30 11.10 16.91
C GLY A 138 -14.44 10.42 15.54
N SER A 139 -14.59 9.10 15.53
CA SER A 139 -14.88 8.30 14.34
C SER A 139 -16.39 8.12 14.20
N TRP A 140 -17.06 9.07 13.54
CA TRP A 140 -18.40 8.86 13.01
C TRP A 140 -18.30 8.11 11.67
N VAL A 141 -18.24 6.78 11.73
CA VAL A 141 -18.40 5.93 10.54
C VAL A 141 -19.66 5.09 10.75
N SER A 142 -20.64 5.28 9.88
CA SER A 142 -21.87 4.49 9.87
C SER A 142 -21.60 3.15 9.17
N HIS A 143 -21.69 2.05 9.92
CA HIS A 143 -21.46 0.72 9.38
C HIS A 143 -22.61 0.26 8.47
N PRO A 144 -22.35 -0.27 7.26
CA PRO A 144 -23.32 -1.12 6.58
C PRO A 144 -23.57 -2.37 7.44
N THR A 145 -24.73 -3.01 7.33
CA THR A 145 -25.13 -4.17 8.15
C THR A 145 -24.09 -5.30 8.05
N GLN A 146 -23.21 -5.38 9.06
CA GLN A 146 -22.11 -6.33 9.18
C GLN A 146 -22.55 -7.53 10.02
N THR A 147 -21.89 -8.68 9.81
CA THR A 147 -22.00 -9.80 10.76
C THR A 147 -21.55 -9.30 12.13
N PRO A 148 -22.41 -9.34 13.18
CA PRO A 148 -22.06 -8.80 14.49
C PRO A 148 -20.81 -9.50 15.04
N ALA A 149 -19.85 -8.73 15.56
CA ALA A 149 -18.79 -9.33 16.37
C ALA A 149 -19.38 -10.02 17.60
N PRO A 150 -18.80 -11.15 18.06
CA PRO A 150 -19.26 -11.83 19.26
C PRO A 150 -19.23 -10.88 20.48
N GLY A 151 -20.29 -10.85 21.28
CA GLY A 151 -20.32 -10.03 22.51
C GLY A 151 -19.28 -10.43 23.56
N ARG A 152 -18.71 -11.64 23.44
CA ARG A 152 -17.58 -12.13 24.21
C ARG A 152 -16.59 -12.82 23.28
N ILE A 153 -15.32 -12.46 23.38
CA ILE A 153 -14.25 -13.01 22.55
C ILE A 153 -13.27 -13.84 23.37
N GLY A 154 -12.60 -14.78 22.71
CA GLY A 154 -11.51 -15.59 23.25
C GLY A 154 -10.32 -15.69 22.31
N MET A 155 -9.33 -16.50 22.68
CA MET A 155 -8.11 -16.67 21.87
C MET A 155 -8.36 -17.21 20.46
N THR A 156 -9.48 -17.89 20.22
CA THR A 156 -9.85 -18.36 18.88
C THR A 156 -10.14 -17.20 17.93
N ASP A 157 -10.86 -16.17 18.39
CA ASP A 157 -11.19 -14.99 17.59
C ASP A 157 -9.92 -14.21 17.23
N VAL A 158 -9.02 -14.05 18.20
CA VAL A 158 -7.71 -13.41 17.97
C VAL A 158 -6.88 -14.19 16.94
N ARG A 159 -6.82 -15.52 17.05
CA ARG A 159 -6.12 -16.36 16.07
C ARG A 159 -6.71 -16.27 14.66
N GLN A 160 -8.02 -16.00 14.52
CA GLN A 160 -8.64 -15.79 13.21
C GLN A 160 -8.12 -14.50 12.57
N VAL A 161 -8.05 -13.40 13.33
CA VAL A 161 -7.45 -12.14 12.86
C VAL A 161 -6.00 -12.37 12.44
N GLU A 162 -5.20 -13.01 13.28
CA GLU A 162 -3.80 -13.31 12.97
C GLU A 162 -3.64 -14.19 11.70
N ALA A 163 -4.49 -15.20 11.53
CA ALA A 163 -4.47 -16.08 10.37
C ALA A 163 -4.86 -15.34 9.09
N ALA A 164 -5.90 -14.52 9.14
CA ALA A 164 -6.32 -13.67 8.03
C ALA A 164 -5.21 -12.69 7.63
N THR A 165 -4.57 -12.03 8.60
CA THR A 165 -3.44 -11.13 8.35
C THR A 165 -2.27 -11.85 7.67
N ARG A 166 -1.91 -13.06 8.12
CA ARG A 166 -0.85 -13.86 7.48
C ARG A 166 -1.19 -14.22 6.04
N ALA A 167 -2.42 -14.64 5.76
CA ALA A 167 -2.87 -15.00 4.42
C ALA A 167 -2.85 -13.79 3.47
N LEU A 168 -3.35 -12.64 3.92
CA LEU A 168 -3.38 -11.41 3.13
C LEU A 168 -1.97 -10.85 2.87
N ARG A 169 -1.05 -11.01 3.83
CA ARG A 169 0.36 -10.64 3.66
C ARG A 169 1.07 -11.52 2.64
N ALA A 170 0.79 -12.82 2.61
CA ALA A 170 1.31 -13.71 1.58
C ALA A 170 0.82 -13.28 0.18
N LEU A 171 -0.45 -12.88 0.07
CA LEU A 171 -1.03 -12.36 -1.18
C LEU A 171 -0.37 -11.04 -1.62
N ASP A 172 -0.10 -10.12 -0.69
CA ASP A 172 0.66 -8.88 -0.94
C ASP A 172 2.07 -9.16 -1.48
N TYR A 173 2.78 -10.12 -0.87
CA TYR A 173 4.12 -10.49 -1.33
C TYR A 173 4.11 -11.02 -2.75
N GLN A 174 3.13 -11.85 -3.10
CA GLN A 174 3.05 -12.48 -4.42
C GLN A 174 2.55 -11.53 -5.52
N TYR A 175 1.50 -10.74 -5.26
CA TYR A 175 0.81 -9.96 -6.32
C TYR A 175 0.82 -8.44 -6.10
N GLY A 176 1.28 -7.96 -4.94
CA GLY A 176 1.31 -6.55 -4.56
C GLY A 176 0.06 -6.08 -3.81
N GLY A 177 0.20 -4.98 -3.07
CA GLY A 177 -0.80 -4.57 -2.08
C GLY A 177 -2.17 -4.19 -2.65
N GLY A 178 -2.23 -3.76 -3.92
CA GLY A 178 -3.49 -3.50 -4.60
C GLY A 178 -4.38 -4.73 -4.79
N SER A 179 -3.82 -5.94 -4.75
CA SER A 179 -4.59 -7.18 -4.90
C SER A 179 -5.40 -7.55 -3.65
N CYS A 180 -5.02 -7.05 -2.48
CA CYS A 180 -5.57 -7.50 -1.20
C CYS A 180 -6.09 -6.38 -0.29
N ARG A 181 -5.87 -5.11 -0.63
CA ARG A 181 -6.25 -3.95 0.21
C ARG A 181 -7.71 -3.99 0.67
N ASP A 182 -8.63 -4.25 -0.23
CA ASP A 182 -10.07 -4.28 0.07
C ASP A 182 -10.42 -5.40 1.06
N ALA A 183 -9.77 -6.55 0.93
CA ALA A 183 -9.91 -7.64 1.88
C ALA A 183 -9.27 -7.29 3.24
N VAL A 184 -8.13 -6.60 3.25
CA VAL A 184 -7.47 -6.10 4.48
C VAL A 184 -8.37 -5.14 5.24
N VAL A 185 -8.95 -4.15 4.56
CA VAL A 185 -9.84 -3.16 5.20
C VAL A 185 -11.13 -3.83 5.69
N ALA A 186 -11.66 -4.83 4.98
CA ALA A 186 -12.84 -5.58 5.44
C ALA A 186 -12.54 -6.39 6.72
N GLN A 187 -11.36 -7.01 6.80
CA GLN A 187 -10.91 -7.69 8.01
C GLN A 187 -10.69 -6.71 9.17
N LEU A 188 -10.21 -5.48 8.90
CA LEU A 188 -10.09 -4.45 9.92
C LEU A 188 -11.44 -4.05 10.50
N SER A 189 -12.43 -3.76 9.66
CA SER A 189 -13.78 -3.38 10.11
C SER A 189 -14.40 -4.45 11.02
N TRP A 190 -14.18 -5.73 10.72
CA TRP A 190 -14.63 -6.84 11.56
C TRP A 190 -13.82 -6.95 12.87
N GLY A 191 -12.49 -6.90 12.78
CA GLY A 191 -11.62 -7.03 13.94
C GLY A 191 -11.76 -5.87 14.94
N GLN A 192 -11.97 -4.64 14.46
CA GLN A 192 -12.14 -3.46 15.31
C GLN A 192 -13.37 -3.55 16.22
N GLN A 193 -14.46 -4.18 15.76
CA GLN A 193 -15.65 -4.40 16.60
C GLN A 193 -15.34 -5.24 17.84
N MET A 194 -14.33 -6.12 17.78
CA MET A 194 -13.92 -6.95 18.91
C MET A 194 -13.34 -6.14 20.08
N LEU A 195 -12.90 -4.90 19.85
CA LEU A 195 -12.40 -4.02 20.92
C LEU A 195 -13.50 -3.66 21.94
N GLY A 196 -14.77 -3.65 21.51
CA GLY A 196 -15.93 -3.42 22.37
C GLY A 196 -16.46 -4.69 23.06
N ALA A 197 -15.93 -5.87 22.74
CA ALA A 197 -16.40 -7.14 23.28
C ALA A 197 -15.83 -7.43 24.68
N SER A 198 -16.55 -8.22 25.47
CA SER A 198 -16.03 -8.70 26.76
C SER A 198 -14.91 -9.72 26.57
N SER A 199 -13.78 -9.57 27.26
CA SER A 199 -12.64 -10.48 27.18
C SER A 199 -11.80 -10.45 28.47
N THR A 200 -10.92 -11.45 28.65
CA THR A 200 -9.85 -11.37 29.65
C THR A 200 -8.76 -10.39 29.18
N ASP A 201 -7.91 -9.94 30.10
CA ASP A 201 -6.82 -9.01 29.79
C ASP A 201 -5.79 -9.63 28.82
N ILE A 202 -5.46 -10.90 29.00
CA ILE A 202 -4.57 -11.64 28.09
C ILE A 202 -5.13 -11.67 26.66
N VAL A 203 -6.44 -11.92 26.51
CA VAL A 203 -7.10 -11.93 25.19
C VAL A 203 -7.11 -10.52 24.60
N ARG A 204 -7.38 -9.49 25.41
CA ARG A 204 -7.40 -8.08 24.98
C ARG A 204 -6.03 -7.61 24.51
N GLN A 205 -4.98 -7.89 25.28
CA GLN A 205 -3.61 -7.55 24.94
C GLN A 205 -3.19 -8.23 23.62
N ARG A 206 -3.52 -9.52 23.45
CA ARG A 206 -3.22 -10.21 22.20
C ARG A 206 -4.04 -9.68 21.02
N LEU A 207 -5.29 -9.28 21.24
CA LEU A 207 -6.11 -8.64 20.21
C LEU A 207 -5.48 -7.31 19.76
N TYR A 208 -4.95 -6.49 20.67
CA TYR A 208 -4.23 -5.27 20.30
C TYR A 208 -3.06 -5.58 19.36
N VAL A 209 -2.25 -6.59 19.67
CA VAL A 209 -1.14 -7.02 18.80
C VAL A 209 -1.65 -7.50 17.43
N ALA A 210 -2.73 -8.29 17.39
CA ALA A 210 -3.29 -8.81 16.14
C ALA A 210 -3.85 -7.68 15.25
N LEU A 211 -4.56 -6.71 15.85
CA LEU A 211 -5.09 -5.56 15.13
C LEU A 211 -3.98 -4.59 14.72
N ALA A 212 -2.95 -4.41 15.54
CA ALA A 212 -1.78 -3.63 15.17
C ALA A 212 -1.11 -4.20 13.92
N ASP A 213 -0.92 -5.52 13.85
CA ASP A 213 -0.31 -6.17 12.69
C ASP A 213 -1.20 -6.08 11.43
N LEU A 214 -2.52 -6.12 11.61
CA LEU A 214 -3.48 -5.94 10.52
C LEU A 214 -3.51 -4.48 10.02
N HIS A 215 -3.47 -3.49 10.93
CA HIS A 215 -3.33 -2.08 10.58
C HIS A 215 -2.01 -1.79 9.88
N ASN A 216 -0.92 -2.43 10.31
CA ASN A 216 0.37 -2.34 9.66
C ASN A 216 0.31 -2.85 8.20
N LEU A 217 -0.40 -3.95 7.94
CA LEU A 217 -0.67 -4.42 6.58
C LEU A 217 -1.57 -3.46 5.78
N ALA A 218 -2.59 -2.88 6.41
CA ALA A 218 -3.47 -1.89 5.79
C ALA A 218 -2.73 -0.62 5.39
N GLY A 219 -1.80 -0.17 6.24
CA GLY A 219 -0.92 0.96 5.94
C GLY A 219 -0.06 0.69 4.70
N TRP A 220 0.57 -0.48 4.65
CA TRP A 220 1.41 -0.89 3.54
C TRP A 220 0.65 -1.04 2.21
N THR A 221 -0.50 -1.71 2.24
CA THR A 221 -1.33 -1.92 1.03
C THR A 221 -1.97 -0.62 0.54
N SER A 222 -2.28 0.31 1.44
CA SER A 222 -2.73 1.67 1.08
C SER A 222 -1.61 2.49 0.44
N PHE A 223 -0.38 2.37 0.94
CA PHE A 223 0.79 2.99 0.30
C PHE A 223 1.00 2.43 -1.12
N ASP A 224 0.96 1.11 -1.30
CA ASP A 224 1.16 0.46 -2.60
C ASP A 224 0.10 0.85 -3.66
N THR A 225 -1.06 1.35 -3.22
CA THR A 225 -2.15 1.85 -4.07
C THR A 225 -2.19 3.38 -4.18
N GLY A 226 -1.23 4.10 -3.59
CA GLY A 226 -1.13 5.56 -3.67
C GLY A 226 -1.98 6.33 -2.66
N LEU A 227 -2.61 5.65 -1.71
CA LEU A 227 -3.50 6.25 -0.70
C LEU A 227 -2.70 6.66 0.55
N MET A 228 -1.94 7.75 0.43
CA MET A 228 -0.97 8.17 1.44
C MET A 228 -1.57 8.57 2.78
N ASP A 229 -2.68 9.31 2.78
CA ASP A 229 -3.36 9.70 4.02
C ASP A 229 -3.89 8.46 4.77
N SER A 230 -4.47 7.50 4.03
CA SER A 230 -4.91 6.22 4.58
C SER A 230 -3.73 5.41 5.13
N ALA A 231 -2.59 5.40 4.42
CA ALA A 231 -1.39 4.74 4.90
C ALA A 231 -0.91 5.33 6.24
N ARG A 232 -0.77 6.66 6.33
CA ARG A 232 -0.34 7.35 7.56
C ARG A 232 -1.28 7.08 8.73
N ASN A 233 -2.60 7.14 8.50
CA ASN A 233 -3.58 6.85 9.54
C ASN A 233 -3.46 5.41 10.07
N HIS A 234 -3.38 4.41 9.17
CA HIS A 234 -3.26 3.02 9.59
C HIS A 234 -1.94 2.72 10.31
N PHE A 235 -0.83 3.29 9.88
CA PHE A 235 0.43 3.12 10.61
C PHE A 235 0.41 3.79 11.99
N GLY A 236 -0.27 4.94 12.16
CA GLY A 236 -0.47 5.55 13.48
C GLY A 236 -1.29 4.64 14.41
N GLN A 237 -2.45 4.17 13.93
CA GLN A 237 -3.28 3.20 14.66
C GLN A 237 -2.52 1.91 15.00
N ALA A 238 -1.68 1.43 14.10
CA ALA A 238 -0.83 0.27 14.34
C ALA A 238 0.16 0.51 15.50
N LEU A 239 0.76 1.70 15.58
CA LEU A 239 1.69 2.05 16.67
C LEU A 239 0.97 2.12 18.02
N ASP A 240 -0.18 2.78 18.08
CA ASP A 240 -0.98 2.89 19.30
C ASP A 240 -1.40 1.51 19.84
N LEU A 241 -1.87 0.64 18.94
CA LEU A 241 -2.28 -0.72 19.29
C LEU A 241 -1.08 -1.60 19.66
N ALA A 242 0.05 -1.49 18.96
CA ALA A 242 1.26 -2.23 19.30
C ALA A 242 1.80 -1.81 20.68
N LYS A 243 1.68 -0.53 21.03
CA LYS A 243 2.04 -0.02 22.37
C LYS A 243 1.12 -0.54 23.45
N GLN A 244 -0.20 -0.50 23.24
CA GLN A 244 -1.19 -1.10 24.16
C GLN A 244 -1.00 -2.61 24.31
N GLY A 245 -0.56 -3.29 23.25
CA GLY A 245 -0.18 -4.70 23.26
C GLY A 245 1.22 -4.98 23.82
N GLU A 246 1.97 -3.96 24.23
CA GLU A 246 3.35 -4.04 24.74
C GLU A 246 4.30 -4.81 23.81
N ASN A 247 4.17 -4.61 22.50
CA ASN A 247 4.92 -5.36 21.49
C ASN A 247 5.95 -4.49 20.76
N GLU A 248 7.12 -4.31 21.39
CA GLU A 248 8.24 -3.50 20.87
C GLU A 248 8.76 -4.03 19.51
N ALA A 249 8.76 -5.35 19.32
CA ALA A 249 9.16 -5.95 18.04
C ALA A 249 8.23 -5.55 16.89
N LEU A 250 6.91 -5.47 17.13
CA LEU A 250 5.94 -5.01 16.15
C LEU A 250 6.02 -3.50 15.93
N MET A 251 6.27 -2.71 16.98
CA MET A 251 6.55 -1.27 16.85
C MET A 251 7.75 -1.02 15.92
N ALA A 252 8.84 -1.77 16.09
CA ALA A 252 10.00 -1.71 15.20
C ALA A 252 9.63 -2.02 13.75
N ASN A 253 8.78 -3.03 13.50
CA ASN A 253 8.30 -3.34 12.15
C ASN A 253 7.52 -2.18 11.52
N ILE A 254 6.58 -1.61 12.27
CA ILE A 254 5.72 -0.53 11.79
C ILE A 254 6.56 0.70 11.41
N LEU A 255 7.52 1.05 12.27
CA LEU A 255 8.45 2.16 12.03
C LEU A 255 9.36 1.86 10.83
N TYR A 256 9.89 0.65 10.71
CA TYR A 256 10.62 0.21 9.51
C TYR A 256 9.78 0.40 8.23
N ARG A 257 8.53 -0.05 8.21
CA ARG A 257 7.66 0.06 7.02
C ARG A 257 7.35 1.51 6.68
N MET A 258 7.08 2.36 7.68
CA MET A 258 6.84 3.77 7.44
C MET A 258 8.11 4.51 6.95
N GLY A 259 9.28 4.21 7.52
CA GLY A 259 10.52 4.80 7.03
C GLY A 259 10.77 4.43 5.56
N ARG A 260 10.45 3.19 5.16
CA ARG A 260 10.47 2.76 3.75
C ARG A 260 9.52 3.55 2.88
N VAL A 261 8.31 3.86 3.37
CA VAL A 261 7.37 4.74 2.67
C VAL A 261 8.00 6.11 2.40
N TYR A 262 8.62 6.74 3.41
CA TYR A 262 9.27 8.04 3.23
C TYR A 262 10.48 8.00 2.30
N LEU A 263 11.28 6.92 2.30
CA LEU A 263 12.33 6.74 1.30
C LEU A 263 11.77 6.69 -0.13
N HIS A 264 10.65 6.01 -0.33
CA HIS A 264 10.00 5.93 -1.64
C HIS A 264 9.36 7.25 -2.08
N GLN A 265 9.03 8.14 -1.15
CA GLN A 265 8.57 9.50 -1.43
C GLN A 265 9.71 10.52 -1.57
N ASN A 266 10.96 10.08 -1.60
CA ASN A 266 12.13 10.95 -1.62
C ASN A 266 12.18 11.94 -0.43
N ALA A 267 11.75 11.50 0.75
CA ALA A 267 11.83 12.23 2.02
C ALA A 267 12.81 11.55 3.00
N PRO A 268 14.13 11.52 2.70
CA PRO A 268 15.10 10.75 3.47
C PRO A 268 15.30 11.25 4.91
N ASP A 269 15.20 12.56 5.17
CA ASP A 269 15.27 13.11 6.53
C ASP A 269 14.15 12.59 7.44
N ASP A 270 12.93 12.49 6.91
CA ASP A 270 11.79 11.99 7.67
C ASP A 270 11.87 10.47 7.82
N ALA A 271 12.36 9.76 6.79
CA ALA A 271 12.65 8.33 6.89
C ALA A 271 13.66 8.03 8.00
N LEU A 272 14.76 8.79 8.06
CA LEU A 272 15.81 8.62 9.07
C LEU A 272 15.26 8.75 10.50
N LYS A 273 14.44 9.77 10.77
CA LYS A 273 13.81 9.96 12.08
C LYS A 273 12.95 8.77 12.48
N VAL A 274 12.13 8.25 11.56
CA VAL A 274 11.29 7.08 11.83
C VAL A 274 12.16 5.83 12.06
N PHE A 275 13.23 5.64 11.30
CA PHE A 275 14.11 4.50 11.50
C PHE A 275 14.85 4.56 12.86
N GLN A 276 15.28 5.74 13.30
CA GLN A 276 15.89 5.93 14.61
C GLN A 276 14.93 5.59 15.76
N LEU A 277 13.65 5.98 15.65
CA LEU A 277 12.61 5.52 16.58
C LEU A 277 12.43 3.99 16.52
N GLY A 278 12.44 3.43 15.30
CA GLY A 278 12.36 1.98 15.10
C GLY A 278 13.55 1.22 15.69
N GLN A 279 14.73 1.81 15.67
CA GLN A 279 15.94 1.24 16.26
C GLN A 279 15.82 1.13 17.78
N LEU A 280 15.25 2.14 18.44
CA LEU A 280 14.96 2.09 19.88
C LEU A 280 14.01 0.94 20.22
N ALA A 281 12.90 0.82 19.47
CA ALA A 281 11.95 -0.29 19.65
C ALA A 281 12.60 -1.66 19.36
N ALA A 282 13.45 -1.76 18.34
CA ALA A 282 14.18 -2.99 18.03
C ALA A 282 15.15 -3.40 19.14
N GLN A 283 15.88 -2.44 19.72
CA GLN A 283 16.76 -2.66 20.87
C GLN A 283 15.96 -3.12 22.10
N ASN A 284 14.84 -2.46 22.41
CA ASN A 284 13.96 -2.83 23.52
C ASN A 284 13.36 -4.24 23.34
N SER A 285 13.14 -4.67 22.09
CA SER A 285 12.67 -6.03 21.80
C SER A 285 13.74 -7.11 21.97
N GLY A 286 15.01 -6.73 22.13
CA GLY A 286 16.14 -7.66 22.21
C GLY A 286 16.47 -8.38 20.91
N SER A 287 16.02 -7.88 19.75
CA SER A 287 16.26 -8.53 18.45
C SER A 287 17.38 -7.84 17.67
N GLU A 288 18.56 -8.45 17.60
CA GLU A 288 19.69 -7.95 16.80
C GLU A 288 19.32 -7.91 15.32
N LEU A 289 18.55 -8.89 14.83
CA LEU A 289 18.11 -8.92 13.43
C LEU A 289 17.25 -7.70 13.08
N ALA A 290 16.34 -7.31 13.98
CA ALA A 290 15.54 -6.10 13.81
C ALA A 290 16.44 -4.84 13.82
N VAL A 291 17.41 -4.75 14.75
CA VAL A 291 18.36 -3.63 14.78
C VAL A 291 19.16 -3.55 13.48
N GLY A 292 19.61 -4.68 12.94
CA GLY A 292 20.32 -4.77 11.66
C GLY A 292 19.49 -4.26 10.48
N ILE A 293 18.21 -4.63 10.42
CA ILE A 293 17.26 -4.12 9.40
C ILE A 293 17.15 -2.60 9.49
N LEU A 294 16.96 -2.04 10.69
CA LEU A 294 16.83 -0.59 10.87
C LEU A 294 18.12 0.14 10.47
N CYS A 295 19.28 -0.35 10.92
CA CYS A 295 20.59 0.23 10.55
C CYS A 295 20.83 0.24 9.04
N ALA A 296 20.48 -0.84 8.33
CA ALA A 296 20.62 -0.91 6.88
C ALA A 296 19.76 0.15 6.16
N ASN A 297 18.58 0.47 6.70
CA ASN A 297 17.68 1.45 6.10
C ASN A 297 17.99 2.90 6.51
N GLU A 298 18.55 3.12 7.71
CA GLU A 298 19.19 4.39 8.07
C GLU A 298 20.37 4.69 7.14
N ALA A 299 21.21 3.68 6.85
CA ALA A 299 22.31 3.81 5.89
C ALA A 299 21.81 4.24 4.50
N TRP A 300 20.68 3.68 4.06
CA TRP A 300 20.06 4.09 2.81
C TRP A 300 19.55 5.54 2.88
N ALA A 301 18.91 5.96 3.97
CA ALA A 301 18.51 7.36 4.15
C ALA A 301 19.71 8.32 4.06
N TYR A 302 20.80 8.03 4.78
CA TYR A 302 22.04 8.82 4.70
C TYR A 302 22.65 8.84 3.29
N ALA A 303 22.64 7.72 2.58
CA ALA A 303 23.13 7.66 1.20
C ALA A 303 22.31 8.54 0.26
N LYS A 304 20.97 8.60 0.42
CA LYS A 304 20.13 9.52 -0.37
C LYS A 304 20.42 11.00 -0.07
N MET A 305 20.92 11.31 1.12
CA MET A 305 21.33 12.66 1.52
C MET A 305 22.80 12.98 1.19
N GLY A 306 23.52 12.07 0.52
CA GLY A 306 24.94 12.25 0.18
C GLY A 306 25.90 12.17 1.37
N SER A 307 25.45 11.64 2.52
CA SER A 307 26.27 11.49 3.73
C SER A 307 26.96 10.12 3.75
N ASP A 308 28.02 9.97 2.96
CA ASP A 308 28.73 8.70 2.76
C ASP A 308 29.32 8.10 4.04
N GLU A 309 29.96 8.89 4.90
CA GLU A 309 30.56 8.42 6.16
C GLU A 309 29.49 7.77 7.06
N GLN A 310 28.35 8.44 7.26
CA GLN A 310 27.27 7.92 8.09
C GLN A 310 26.60 6.70 7.46
N ALA A 311 26.40 6.71 6.13
CA ALA A 311 25.84 5.59 5.41
C ALA A 311 26.70 4.33 5.57
N LEU A 312 28.02 4.44 5.36
CA LEU A 312 28.95 3.33 5.48
C LEU A 312 29.07 2.83 6.93
N LYS A 313 29.08 3.74 7.91
CA LYS A 313 29.10 3.38 9.34
C LYS A 313 27.88 2.54 9.72
N LEU A 314 26.68 2.96 9.34
CA LEU A 314 25.44 2.24 9.68
C LEU A 314 25.29 0.94 8.88
N LEU A 315 25.78 0.90 7.64
CA LEU A 315 25.82 -0.34 6.87
C LEU A 315 26.80 -1.35 7.50
N GLY A 316 27.93 -0.88 8.04
CA GLY A 316 28.84 -1.69 8.86
C GLY A 316 28.14 -2.26 10.09
N ARG A 317 27.46 -1.41 10.87
CA ARG A 317 26.66 -1.85 12.03
C ARG A 317 25.60 -2.87 11.64
N ALA A 318 24.90 -2.68 10.53
CA ALA A 318 23.91 -3.64 10.04
C ALA A 318 24.49 -5.04 9.80
N ARG A 319 25.72 -5.12 9.26
CA ARG A 319 26.44 -6.39 9.06
C ARG A 319 26.83 -7.03 10.39
N ASP A 320 27.28 -6.24 11.34
CA ASP A 320 27.67 -6.73 12.66
C ASP A 320 26.46 -7.30 13.42
N GLU A 321 25.32 -6.59 13.42
CA GLU A 321 24.09 -7.08 14.04
C GLU A 321 23.57 -8.34 13.34
N PHE A 322 23.59 -8.36 12.01
CA PHE A 322 23.21 -9.56 11.24
C PHE A 322 24.07 -10.78 11.62
N SER A 323 25.37 -10.58 11.80
CA SER A 323 26.30 -11.65 12.16
C SER A 323 26.10 -12.17 13.59
N ARG A 324 25.62 -11.31 14.50
CA ARG A 324 25.29 -11.68 15.89
C ARG A 324 23.90 -12.29 16.05
N ALA A 325 22.99 -12.02 15.13
CA ALA A 325 21.58 -12.34 15.28
C ALA A 325 21.31 -13.85 15.35
N ASN A 326 20.50 -14.25 16.34
CA ASN A 326 19.89 -15.57 16.36
C ASN A 326 18.57 -15.56 15.57
N VAL A 327 18.61 -16.00 14.31
CA VAL A 327 17.43 -16.02 13.41
C VAL A 327 16.30 -16.90 13.94
N ALA A 328 16.59 -17.92 14.75
CA ALA A 328 15.55 -18.78 15.33
C ALA A 328 14.65 -18.00 16.30
N GLU A 329 15.26 -17.13 17.11
CA GLU A 329 14.61 -16.30 18.14
C GLU A 329 14.10 -14.96 17.59
N ALA A 330 14.53 -14.56 16.40
CA ALA A 330 14.08 -13.32 15.78
C ALA A 330 12.54 -13.29 15.56
N PRO A 331 11.90 -12.10 15.68
CA PRO A 331 10.50 -11.92 15.34
C PRO A 331 10.19 -12.40 13.93
N ALA A 332 9.04 -13.04 13.72
CA ALA A 332 8.67 -13.63 12.42
C ALA A 332 8.78 -12.65 11.25
N TRP A 333 8.50 -11.37 11.49
CA TRP A 333 8.61 -10.34 10.47
C TRP A 333 10.05 -10.01 10.08
N ALA A 334 11.04 -10.21 10.95
CA ALA A 334 12.44 -9.86 10.68
C ALA A 334 13.16 -10.98 9.92
N LYS A 335 12.63 -12.20 9.94
CA LYS A 335 13.24 -13.40 9.33
C LYS A 335 13.38 -13.33 7.80
N PHE A 336 12.72 -12.38 7.13
CA PHE A 336 13.01 -12.15 5.71
C PHE A 336 14.46 -11.70 5.51
N PHE A 337 15.04 -10.97 6.47
CA PHE A 337 16.36 -10.39 6.34
C PHE A 337 17.43 -11.48 6.47
N ASN A 338 17.90 -11.97 5.32
CA ASN A 338 18.90 -13.01 5.18
C ASN A 338 20.13 -12.47 4.39
N GLU A 339 21.07 -13.33 4.02
CA GLU A 339 22.28 -12.92 3.29
C GLU A 339 22.00 -12.25 1.93
N ILE A 340 20.93 -12.67 1.24
CA ILE A 340 20.50 -12.11 -0.04
C ILE A 340 20.01 -10.68 0.19
N ASP A 341 19.15 -10.46 1.20
CA ASP A 341 18.65 -9.15 1.57
C ASP A 341 19.76 -8.21 2.05
N LEU A 342 20.73 -8.72 2.82
CA LEU A 342 21.90 -7.94 3.23
C LEU A 342 22.74 -7.53 2.01
N SER A 343 22.97 -8.46 1.07
CA SER A 343 23.69 -8.15 -0.18
C SER A 343 22.95 -7.12 -1.03
N SER A 344 21.62 -7.24 -1.12
CA SER A 344 20.75 -6.28 -1.80
C SER A 344 20.79 -4.89 -1.15
N MET A 345 20.82 -4.82 0.18
CA MET A 345 20.95 -3.56 0.91
C MET A 345 22.32 -2.92 0.71
N ILE A 346 23.41 -3.70 0.76
CA ILE A 346 24.75 -3.20 0.42
C ILE A 346 24.76 -2.60 -0.98
N GLY A 347 24.22 -3.33 -1.96
CA GLY A 347 24.09 -2.87 -3.33
C GLY A 347 23.28 -1.58 -3.46
N THR A 348 22.12 -1.52 -2.80
CA THR A 348 21.22 -0.35 -2.81
C THR A 348 21.90 0.89 -2.23
N VAL A 349 22.50 0.78 -1.04
CA VAL A 349 23.18 1.91 -0.38
C VAL A 349 24.31 2.45 -1.24
N HIS A 350 25.14 1.57 -1.80
CA HIS A 350 26.25 1.99 -2.67
C HIS A 350 25.77 2.57 -4.02
N THR A 351 24.64 2.08 -4.55
CA THR A 351 24.03 2.66 -5.76
C THR A 351 23.55 4.08 -5.51
N GLU A 352 22.96 4.34 -4.34
CA GLU A 352 22.52 5.68 -3.96
C GLU A 352 23.72 6.61 -3.78
N LEU A 353 24.78 6.16 -3.09
CA LEU A 353 26.04 6.91 -2.97
C LEU A 353 26.72 7.15 -4.33
N ALA A 354 26.61 6.21 -5.27
CA ALA A 354 27.13 6.39 -6.62
C ALA A 354 26.42 7.52 -7.37
N GLN A 355 25.12 7.71 -7.13
CA GLN A 355 24.32 8.77 -7.74
C GLN A 355 24.49 10.12 -7.03
N THR A 356 24.61 10.12 -5.71
CA THR A 356 24.57 11.35 -4.88
C THR A 356 25.95 11.89 -4.51
N VAL A 357 26.99 11.06 -4.52
CA VAL A 357 28.34 11.43 -4.07
C VAL A 357 29.38 11.22 -5.16
N ASP A 358 29.63 9.97 -5.57
CA ASP A 358 30.74 9.64 -6.45
C ASP A 358 30.55 8.27 -7.12
N ALA A 359 30.71 8.20 -8.44
CA ALA A 359 30.61 6.96 -9.20
C ALA A 359 31.53 5.84 -8.69
N LYS A 360 32.61 6.09 -7.93
CA LYS A 360 33.47 5.05 -7.35
C LYS A 360 32.72 3.97 -6.55
N TYR A 361 31.55 4.28 -5.99
CA TYR A 361 30.75 3.33 -5.22
C TYR A 361 30.14 2.21 -6.09
N THR A 362 30.09 2.37 -7.41
CA THR A 362 29.67 1.32 -8.36
C THR A 362 30.49 0.04 -8.19
N ARG A 363 31.78 0.18 -7.88
CA ARG A 363 32.73 -0.94 -7.68
C ARG A 363 32.31 -1.89 -6.57
N THR A 364 31.59 -1.39 -5.56
CA THR A 364 31.02 -2.22 -4.48
C THR A 364 29.56 -2.59 -4.78
N ALA A 365 28.80 -1.69 -5.40
CA ALA A 365 27.40 -1.92 -5.72
C ALA A 365 27.20 -3.11 -6.68
N ILE A 366 27.93 -3.14 -7.80
CA ILE A 366 27.74 -4.14 -8.85
C ILE A 366 27.96 -5.58 -8.32
N PRO A 367 29.08 -5.91 -7.62
CA PRO A 367 29.27 -7.26 -7.07
C PRO A 367 28.20 -7.65 -6.04
N ALA A 368 27.78 -6.71 -5.18
CA ALA A 368 26.77 -6.98 -4.17
C ALA A 368 25.38 -7.25 -4.79
N LEU A 369 25.00 -6.46 -5.80
CA LEU A 369 23.76 -6.64 -6.57
C LEU A 369 23.79 -7.94 -7.37
N SER A 370 24.92 -8.26 -8.00
CA SER A 370 25.11 -9.54 -8.71
C SER A 370 24.95 -10.73 -7.77
N LYS A 371 25.56 -10.69 -6.58
CA LYS A 371 25.35 -11.72 -5.55
C LYS A 371 23.87 -11.86 -5.19
N ALA A 372 23.16 -10.75 -4.98
CA ALA A 372 21.74 -10.81 -4.65
C ALA A 372 20.89 -11.39 -5.80
N ILE A 373 21.07 -10.89 -7.03
CA ILE A 373 20.31 -11.31 -8.22
C ILE A 373 20.47 -12.80 -8.52
N ASN A 374 21.68 -13.34 -8.36
CA ASN A 374 21.96 -14.75 -8.65
C ASN A 374 21.39 -15.72 -7.60
N ASN A 375 21.00 -15.23 -6.42
CA ASN A 375 20.48 -16.06 -5.33
C ASN A 375 18.98 -15.87 -5.07
N PHE A 376 18.32 -14.90 -5.71
CA PHE A 376 16.86 -14.79 -5.65
C PHE A 376 16.18 -15.93 -6.42
N GLY A 377 15.26 -16.64 -5.76
CA GLY A 377 14.27 -17.50 -6.42
C GLY A 377 13.22 -16.69 -7.21
N ASP A 378 12.49 -17.37 -8.09
CA ASP A 378 11.46 -16.77 -8.98
C ASP A 378 10.33 -16.07 -8.19
N GLU A 379 10.08 -16.50 -6.95
CA GLU A 379 9.11 -15.91 -6.03
C GLU A 379 9.44 -14.47 -5.59
N TYR A 380 10.68 -14.01 -5.82
CA TYR A 380 11.14 -12.67 -5.44
C TYR A 380 11.21 -11.69 -6.62
N ALA A 381 10.34 -11.85 -7.62
CA ALA A 381 10.30 -11.03 -8.85
C ALA A 381 10.44 -9.52 -8.60
N ARG A 382 9.75 -8.97 -7.59
CA ARG A 382 9.83 -7.55 -7.23
C ARG A 382 11.19 -7.14 -6.67
N SER A 383 11.72 -7.90 -5.72
CA SER A 383 13.04 -7.61 -5.16
C SER A 383 14.13 -7.72 -6.24
N ARG A 384 14.02 -8.75 -7.10
CA ARG A 384 14.91 -8.93 -8.24
C ARG A 384 14.84 -7.77 -9.24
N SER A 385 13.65 -7.24 -9.54
CA SER A 385 13.53 -6.08 -10.45
C SER A 385 14.16 -4.82 -9.87
N PHE A 386 14.06 -4.58 -8.55
CA PHE A 386 14.75 -3.45 -7.90
C PHE A 386 16.27 -3.60 -7.96
N ASN A 387 16.80 -4.80 -7.73
CA ASN A 387 18.25 -5.04 -7.83
C ASN A 387 18.76 -4.89 -9.27
N LEU A 388 18.02 -5.38 -10.27
CA LEU A 388 18.34 -5.16 -11.69
C LEU A 388 18.33 -3.68 -12.06
N THR A 389 17.34 -2.93 -11.57
CA THR A 389 17.26 -1.47 -11.77
C THR A 389 18.49 -0.76 -11.21
N SER A 390 18.86 -1.06 -9.97
CA SER A 390 20.09 -0.53 -9.35
C SER A 390 21.33 -0.94 -10.12
N MET A 391 21.43 -2.19 -10.58
CA MET A 391 22.61 -2.68 -11.30
C MET A 391 22.75 -1.97 -12.65
N ALA A 392 21.65 -1.79 -13.39
CA ALA A 392 21.62 -1.02 -14.63
C ALA A 392 22.10 0.43 -14.41
N ILE A 393 21.63 1.09 -13.35
CA ILE A 393 22.09 2.45 -12.99
C ILE A 393 23.62 2.47 -12.80
N ASN A 394 24.18 1.51 -12.06
CA ASN A 394 25.64 1.48 -11.83
C ASN A 394 26.43 1.28 -13.13
N HIS A 395 26.01 0.39 -14.03
CA HIS A 395 26.67 0.22 -15.34
C HIS A 395 26.58 1.50 -16.20
N LEU A 396 25.44 2.20 -16.18
CA LEU A 396 25.31 3.50 -16.85
C LEU A 396 26.28 4.53 -16.25
N LEU A 397 26.42 4.57 -14.92
CA LEU A 397 27.37 5.46 -14.23
C LEU A 397 28.84 5.16 -14.57
N GLU A 398 29.21 3.89 -14.76
CA GLU A 398 30.57 3.49 -15.19
C GLU A 398 30.85 3.73 -16.68
N GLY A 399 29.82 4.03 -17.48
CA GLY A 399 29.95 4.21 -18.94
C GLY A 399 29.82 2.92 -19.74
N ASP A 400 29.48 1.80 -19.10
CA ASP A 400 29.14 0.53 -19.75
C ASP A 400 27.67 0.56 -20.21
N ILE A 401 27.40 1.44 -21.18
CA ILE A 401 26.05 1.86 -21.55
C ILE A 401 25.22 0.70 -22.11
N ASP A 402 25.80 -0.08 -23.03
CA ASP A 402 25.09 -1.16 -23.71
C ASP A 402 24.70 -2.29 -22.73
N HIS A 403 25.60 -2.63 -21.80
CA HIS A 403 25.31 -3.62 -20.77
C HIS A 403 24.28 -3.09 -19.77
N GLY A 404 24.42 -1.84 -19.32
CA GLY A 404 23.46 -1.18 -18.45
C GLY A 404 22.06 -1.12 -19.05
N ALA A 405 21.96 -0.79 -20.35
CA ALA A 405 20.70 -0.78 -21.09
C ALA A 405 20.06 -2.16 -21.18
N LYS A 406 20.86 -3.21 -21.46
CA LYS A 406 20.39 -4.60 -21.48
C LYS A 406 19.80 -5.03 -20.13
N ILE A 407 20.52 -4.78 -19.03
CA ILE A 407 20.03 -5.09 -17.68
C ILE A 407 18.76 -4.27 -17.37
N GLY A 408 18.75 -3.00 -17.74
CA GLY A 408 17.60 -2.12 -17.53
C GLY A 408 16.34 -2.64 -18.22
N ARG A 409 16.45 -3.14 -19.45
CA ARG A 409 15.33 -3.77 -20.16
C ARG A 409 14.81 -5.01 -19.43
N GLN A 410 15.70 -5.87 -18.93
CA GLN A 410 15.30 -7.02 -18.10
C GLN A 410 14.56 -6.60 -16.82
N ALA A 411 14.95 -5.48 -16.21
CA ALA A 411 14.25 -4.93 -15.06
C ALA A 411 12.82 -4.50 -15.41
N VAL A 412 12.62 -3.88 -16.58
CA VAL A 412 11.31 -3.49 -17.12
C VAL A 412 10.46 -4.72 -17.43
N ASP A 413 10.99 -5.70 -18.17
CA ASP A 413 10.30 -6.96 -18.50
C ASP A 413 9.73 -7.63 -17.24
N LEU A 414 10.56 -7.76 -16.19
CA LEU A 414 10.16 -8.37 -14.93
C LEU A 414 9.07 -7.55 -14.21
N SER A 415 9.10 -6.23 -14.37
CA SER A 415 8.21 -5.30 -13.68
C SER A 415 6.85 -5.12 -14.35
N GLU A 416 6.73 -5.36 -15.66
CA GLU A 416 5.45 -5.30 -16.40
C GLU A 416 4.42 -6.31 -15.84
N SER A 417 4.88 -7.43 -15.28
CA SER A 417 4.02 -8.42 -14.62
C SER A 417 3.49 -7.98 -13.24
N LEU A 418 4.04 -6.90 -12.65
CA LEU A 418 3.78 -6.47 -11.28
C LEU A 418 2.81 -5.27 -11.24
N LYS A 419 1.64 -5.43 -10.59
CA LYS A 419 0.70 -4.32 -10.33
C LYS A 419 1.13 -3.49 -9.12
N SER A 420 2.19 -2.66 -9.25
CA SER A 420 2.70 -1.84 -8.14
C SER A 420 3.19 -0.45 -8.57
N VAL A 421 2.63 0.59 -7.95
CA VAL A 421 3.05 2.00 -8.16
C VAL A 421 4.51 2.21 -7.76
N ARG A 422 4.96 1.54 -6.69
CA ARG A 422 6.35 1.61 -6.22
C ARG A 422 7.35 1.15 -7.27
N THR A 423 7.00 0.14 -8.06
CA THR A 423 7.88 -0.37 -9.12
C THR A 423 8.12 0.70 -10.18
N LYS A 424 7.08 1.46 -10.55
CA LYS A 424 7.22 2.61 -11.47
C LYS A 424 8.11 3.70 -10.88
N GLN A 425 7.86 4.11 -9.63
CA GLN A 425 8.67 5.13 -8.95
C GLN A 425 10.14 4.75 -8.85
N ARG A 426 10.44 3.46 -8.62
CA ARG A 426 11.83 2.99 -8.52
C ARG A 426 12.60 2.98 -9.84
N MET A 427 11.91 3.03 -10.99
CA MET A 427 12.57 3.11 -12.30
C MET A 427 12.88 4.52 -12.74
N GLU A 428 12.36 5.54 -12.06
CA GLU A 428 12.58 6.93 -12.43
C GLU A 428 14.06 7.34 -12.40
N PRO A 429 14.88 6.96 -11.40
CA PRO A 429 16.32 7.22 -11.46
C PRO A 429 17.03 6.53 -12.63
N LEU A 430 16.59 5.32 -13.00
CA LEU A 430 17.12 4.62 -14.17
C LEU A 430 16.79 5.37 -15.47
N ARG A 431 15.56 5.89 -15.59
CA ARG A 431 15.18 6.75 -16.71
C ARG A 431 16.08 7.98 -16.79
N GLN A 432 16.28 8.67 -15.68
CA GLN A 432 17.12 9.88 -15.62
C GLN A 432 18.56 9.61 -16.04
N GLU A 433 19.16 8.50 -15.59
CA GLU A 433 20.51 8.13 -16.02
C GLU A 433 20.59 7.72 -17.50
N ALA A 434 19.56 7.04 -18.01
CA ALA A 434 19.48 6.70 -19.43
C ALA A 434 19.32 7.95 -20.31
N GLU A 435 18.49 8.92 -19.90
CA GLU A 435 18.28 10.19 -20.60
C GLU A 435 19.54 11.05 -20.69
N LYS A 436 20.35 11.10 -19.63
CA LYS A 436 21.68 11.77 -19.68
C LYS A 436 22.59 11.22 -20.78
N ARG A 437 22.32 10.00 -21.26
CA ARG A 437 23.11 9.25 -22.25
C ARG A 437 22.35 9.01 -23.55
N ARG A 438 21.30 9.78 -23.84
CA ARG A 438 20.41 9.61 -25.01
C ARG A 438 21.10 9.60 -26.38
N ASN A 439 22.36 10.05 -26.47
CA ASN A 439 23.16 9.95 -27.69
C ASN A 439 23.54 8.50 -28.04
N ASN A 440 23.57 7.59 -27.07
CA ASN A 440 23.71 6.15 -27.33
C ASN A 440 22.31 5.55 -27.63
N PRO A 441 22.16 4.75 -28.71
CA PRO A 441 20.87 4.22 -29.13
C PRO A 441 20.22 3.30 -28.09
N GLU A 442 21.01 2.48 -27.39
CA GLU A 442 20.54 1.55 -26.36
C GLU A 442 20.01 2.30 -25.12
N ALA A 443 20.72 3.36 -24.70
CA ALA A 443 20.28 4.22 -23.61
C ALA A 443 18.98 4.95 -23.94
N ARG A 444 18.84 5.46 -25.18
CA ARG A 444 17.61 6.10 -25.64
C ARG A 444 16.43 5.13 -25.64
N GLU A 445 16.62 3.92 -26.18
CA GLU A 445 15.56 2.90 -26.17
C GLU A 445 15.13 2.55 -24.74
N LEU A 446 16.10 2.39 -23.82
CA LEU A 446 15.81 2.15 -22.41
C LEU A 446 15.01 3.30 -21.80
N ALA A 447 15.41 4.56 -22.03
CA ALA A 447 14.71 5.73 -21.51
C ALA A 447 13.26 5.78 -21.98
N ASP A 448 13.02 5.62 -23.30
CA ASP A 448 11.69 5.58 -23.91
C ASP A 448 10.86 4.42 -23.33
N ARG A 449 11.47 3.26 -23.13
CA ARG A 449 10.78 2.09 -22.58
C ARG A 449 10.37 2.29 -21.12
N VAL A 450 11.24 2.87 -20.30
CA VAL A 450 10.91 3.20 -18.91
C VAL A 450 9.82 4.28 -18.86
N ALA A 451 9.86 5.29 -19.73
CA ALA A 451 8.82 6.32 -19.82
C ALA A 451 7.43 5.75 -20.13
N ARG A 452 7.34 4.82 -21.08
CA ARG A 452 6.10 4.07 -21.37
C ARG A 452 5.61 3.27 -20.16
N PHE A 453 6.51 2.57 -19.48
CA PHE A 453 6.16 1.77 -18.29
C PHE A 453 5.66 2.62 -17.12
N THR A 454 6.30 3.77 -16.86
CA THR A 454 5.91 4.68 -15.78
C THR A 454 4.65 5.48 -16.11
N GLY A 455 4.29 5.63 -17.40
CA GLY A 455 3.17 6.43 -17.86
C GLY A 455 3.52 7.92 -18.01
N ALA A 456 4.80 8.24 -18.20
CA ALA A 456 5.26 9.62 -18.40
C ALA A 456 4.93 10.17 -19.81
N ASP A 457 4.64 9.29 -20.78
CA ASP A 457 4.33 9.67 -22.17
C ASP A 457 2.90 10.24 -22.38
N THR A 458 2.02 10.19 -21.38
CA THR A 458 0.61 10.66 -21.51
C THR A 458 0.39 12.12 -21.12
N ALA A 459 1.45 12.94 -21.00
CA ALA A 459 1.37 14.34 -20.60
C ALA A 459 1.85 15.35 -21.66
N ALA A 460 1.76 14.99 -22.95
CA ALA A 460 2.07 15.86 -24.08
C ALA A 460 0.83 16.23 -24.90
#